data_AF-A0A950BKR8-F1
#
_entry.id   AF-A0A950BKR8-F1
#
_cell.length_a   1.000
_cell.length_b   1.000
_cell.length_c   1.000
_cell.angle_alpha   90.00
_cell.angle_beta   90.00
_cell.angle_gamma   90.00
#
_symmetry.space_group_name_H-M   'P 1'
#
loop_
_entity.id
_entity.type
_entity.pdbx_description
1 polymer ?
#
loop_
_entity_poly.entity_id
_entity_poly.type
_entity_poly.pdbx_seq_one_letter_code
_entity_poly.pdbx_strand_id
1 'polypeptide(L)'
;MGTDPTAMLDEYQDHLDFLYGRLNYEWVGMPRIPAELRLGRMRRLLRRLDDPHLGLRVIHIAGTKGKGSTAAMMAAALTASG
;
A
#
# COMPACT_ATOMS: atom_id res chain seq x y z
N MET A 1 13.41 -14.81 -26.40
CA MET A 1 13.73 -15.23 -25.02
C MET A 1 12.43 -15.14 -24.24
N GLY A 2 11.63 -16.21 -24.29
CA GLY A 2 10.29 -16.22 -23.67
C GLY A 2 10.42 -16.40 -22.17
N THR A 3 9.77 -15.56 -21.38
CA THR A 3 9.65 -15.71 -19.94
C THR A 3 8.77 -16.92 -19.63
N ASP A 4 9.32 -17.90 -18.91
CA ASP A 4 8.58 -19.09 -18.45
C ASP A 4 7.47 -18.64 -17.47
N PRO A 5 6.19 -18.97 -17.73
CA PRO A 5 5.08 -18.61 -16.84
C PRO A 5 5.23 -19.15 -15.42
N THR A 6 5.87 -20.31 -15.25
CA THR A 6 6.12 -20.89 -13.92
C THR A 6 7.13 -20.06 -13.15
N ALA A 7 8.21 -19.65 -13.82
CA ALA A 7 9.23 -18.79 -13.22
C ALA A 7 8.66 -17.42 -12.81
N MET A 8 7.70 -16.87 -13.55
CA MET A 8 7.02 -15.62 -13.18
C MET A 8 6.13 -15.77 -11.93
N LEU A 9 5.47 -16.91 -11.76
CA LEU A 9 4.64 -17.19 -10.59
C LEU A 9 5.50 -17.38 -9.34
N ASP A 10 6.64 -18.07 -9.48
CA ASP A 10 7.60 -18.26 -8.40
C ASP A 10 8.20 -16.92 -7.97
N GLU A 11 8.63 -16.08 -8.93
CA GLU A 11 9.14 -14.73 -8.64
C GLU A 11 8.07 -13.83 -7.98
N TYR A 12 6.81 -13.92 -8.41
CA TYR A 12 5.72 -13.20 -7.77
C TYR A 12 5.53 -13.62 -6.31
N GLN A 13 5.59 -14.93 -6.04
CA GLN A 13 5.44 -15.46 -4.69
C GLN A 13 6.61 -15.04 -3.78
N ASP A 14 7.84 -15.07 -4.27
CA ASP A 14 9.03 -14.60 -3.54
C ASP A 14 8.88 -13.12 -3.12
N HIS A 15 8.36 -12.28 -4.01
CA HIS A 15 8.10 -10.87 -3.71
C HIS A 15 6.99 -10.70 -2.65
N LEU A 16 5.92 -11.50 -2.71
CA LEU A 16 4.88 -11.49 -1.68
C LEU A 16 5.43 -11.92 -0.33
N ASP A 17 6.22 -12.99 -0.28
CA ASP A 17 6.83 -13.50 0.95
C ASP A 17 7.76 -12.47 1.58
N PHE A 18 8.56 -11.78 0.76
CA PHE A 18 9.38 -10.66 1.21
C PHE A 18 8.55 -9.51 1.79
N LEU A 19 7.42 -9.15 1.18
CA LEU A 19 6.55 -8.07 1.67
C LEU A 19 5.82 -8.46 2.94
N TYR A 20 5.21 -9.65 2.98
CA TYR A 20 4.45 -10.17 4.12
C TYR A 20 5.33 -10.63 5.28
N GLY A 21 6.61 -10.91 5.04
CA GLY A 21 7.60 -11.15 6.09
C GLY A 21 7.92 -9.90 6.95
N ARG A 22 7.36 -8.73 6.61
CA ARG A 22 7.49 -7.49 7.39
C ARG A 22 6.35 -7.34 8.41
N LEU A 23 6.57 -6.47 9.41
CA LEU A 23 5.64 -6.18 10.50
C LEU A 23 4.20 -5.86 10.00
N ASN A 24 3.26 -6.71 10.39
CA ASN A 24 1.82 -6.49 10.23
C ASN A 24 1.16 -6.16 11.58
N TYR A 25 0.85 -4.89 11.82
CA TYR A 25 0.25 -4.44 13.09
C TYR A 25 -1.21 -4.89 13.29
N GLU A 26 -1.89 -5.37 12.25
CA GLU A 26 -3.20 -6.00 12.40
C GLU A 26 -3.09 -7.34 13.13
N TRP A 27 -1.98 -8.06 12.91
CA TRP A 27 -1.73 -9.38 13.51
C TRP A 27 -0.92 -9.30 14.80
N VAL A 28 0.05 -8.39 14.86
CA VAL A 28 0.91 -8.18 16.04
C VAL A 28 0.21 -7.34 17.12
N GLY A 29 -0.89 -6.68 16.75
CA GLY A 29 -1.64 -5.77 17.63
C GLY A 29 -1.01 -4.38 17.71
N MET A 30 -1.69 -3.48 18.43
CA MET A 30 -1.24 -2.10 18.59
C MET A 30 0.09 -2.06 19.36
N PRO A 31 1.13 -1.39 18.83
CA PRO A 31 2.40 -1.26 19.52
C PRO A 31 2.21 -0.49 20.83
N ARG A 32 2.87 -0.97 21.89
CA ARG A 32 2.78 -0.37 23.24
C ARG A 32 3.42 1.01 23.31
N ILE A 33 4.35 1.31 22.40
CA ILE A 33 5.07 2.58 22.33
C ILE A 33 4.48 3.39 21.16
N PRO A 34 3.84 4.56 21.41
CA PRO A 34 3.25 5.39 20.36
C PRO A 34 4.26 5.86 19.29
N ALA A 35 5.54 5.90 19.64
CA ALA A 35 6.61 6.27 18.71
C ALA A 35 6.77 5.28 17.54
N GLU A 36 6.33 4.03 17.69
CA GLU A 36 6.39 3.00 16.65
C GLU A 36 5.35 3.23 15.53
N LEU A 37 4.29 3.98 15.82
CA LEU A 37 3.26 4.40 14.85
C LEU A 37 3.66 5.67 14.07
N ARG A 38 4.87 6.19 14.28
CA ARG A 38 5.31 7.42 13.61
C ARG A 38 5.62 7.18 12.14
N LEU A 39 5.19 8.12 11.31
CA LEU A 39 5.45 8.17 9.87
C LEU A 39 6.92 8.41 9.50
N GLY A 40 7.86 8.45 10.45
CA GLY A 40 9.26 8.76 10.21
C GLY A 40 9.94 7.79 9.24
N ARG A 41 9.65 6.48 9.34
CA ARG A 41 10.15 5.46 8.39
C ARG A 41 9.61 5.70 6.98
N MET A 42 8.30 5.89 6.85
CA MET A 42 7.65 6.12 5.56
C MET A 42 8.12 7.43 4.91
N ARG A 43 8.24 8.52 5.68
CA ARG A 43 8.77 9.81 5.18
C ARG A 43 10.22 9.70 4.69
N ARG A 44 11.06 8.88 5.34
CA ARG A 44 12.43 8.61 4.85
C ARG A 44 12.43 7.83 3.54
N LEU A 45 11.52 6.86 3.39
CA LEU A 45 11.36 6.11 2.15
C LEU A 45 10.90 7.01 1.01
N LEU A 46 9.86 7.82 1.22
CA LEU A 46 9.33 8.74 0.21
C LEU A 46 10.39 9.74 -0.26
N ARG A 47 11.20 10.31 0.64
CA ARG A 47 12.33 11.18 0.26
C ARG A 47 13.36 10.49 -0.64
N ARG A 48 13.63 9.20 -0.44
CA ARG A 48 14.54 8.43 -1.31
C ARG A 48 13.95 8.17 -2.70
N LEU A 49 12.63 8.27 -2.82
CA LEU A 49 11.89 8.13 -4.07
C LEU A 49 11.57 9.48 -4.71
N ASP A 50 12.17 10.57 -4.23
CA ASP A 50 11.91 11.95 -4.68
C ASP A 50 10.49 12.46 -4.38
N ASP A 51 9.96 12.09 -3.20
CA ASP A 51 8.69 12.56 -2.67
C ASP A 51 7.50 12.49 -3.66
N PRO A 52 7.26 11.35 -4.34
CA PRO A 52 6.32 11.25 -5.46
C PRO A 52 4.87 11.55 -5.07
N HIS A 53 4.53 11.31 -3.80
CA HIS A 53 3.24 11.63 -3.20
C HIS A 53 2.83 13.12 -3.28
N LEU A 54 3.79 14.05 -3.44
CA LEU A 54 3.50 15.48 -3.54
C LEU A 54 2.95 15.90 -4.92
N GLY A 55 3.18 15.08 -5.96
CA GLY A 55 2.69 15.33 -7.32
C GLY A 55 1.33 14.70 -7.63
N LEU A 56 0.73 13.99 -6.68
CA LEU A 56 -0.50 13.22 -6.90
C LEU A 56 -1.75 13.97 -6.41
N ARG A 57 -2.84 13.88 -7.19
CA ARG A 57 -4.18 14.24 -6.71
C ARG A 57 -4.74 13.06 -5.94
N VAL A 58 -4.89 13.21 -4.62
CA VAL A 58 -5.25 12.10 -3.73
C VAL A 58 -6.57 12.37 -3.03
N ILE A 59 -7.41 11.34 -2.98
CA ILE A 59 -8.61 11.28 -2.14
C ILE A 59 -8.30 10.33 -0.98
N HIS A 60 -8.29 10.84 0.25
CA HIS A 60 -8.00 10.05 1.45
C HIS A 60 -9.29 9.54 2.09
N ILE A 61 -9.45 8.21 2.18
CA ILE A 61 -10.65 7.56 2.72
C ILE A 61 -10.29 6.81 4.01
N ALA A 62 -10.86 7.24 5.14
CA ALA A 62 -10.68 6.62 6.46
C ALA A 62 -12.03 6.18 7.06
N GLY A 63 -12.01 5.29 8.05
CA GLY A 63 -13.22 4.79 8.74
C GLY A 63 -13.17 3.30 9.07
N THR A 64 -14.04 2.81 9.94
CA THR A 64 -14.02 1.40 10.37
C THR A 64 -14.67 0.47 9.35
N LYS A 65 -15.73 0.93 8.67
CA LYS A 65 -16.49 0.16 7.67
C LYS A 65 -16.71 1.01 6.42
N GLY A 66 -16.93 0.38 5.27
CA GLY A 66 -17.33 1.07 4.03
C GLY A 66 -16.20 1.70 3.20
N LYS A 67 -14.97 1.86 3.72
CA LYS A 67 -13.83 2.45 2.98
C LYS A 67 -13.63 1.87 1.58
N GLY A 68 -13.70 0.53 1.45
CA GLY A 68 -13.54 -0.16 0.18
C GLY A 68 -14.66 0.14 -0.81
N SER A 69 -15.92 0.06 -0.36
CA SER A 69 -17.08 0.37 -1.19
C SER A 69 -17.12 1.85 -1.61
N THR A 70 -16.77 2.76 -0.70
CA THR A 70 -16.65 4.20 -1.03
C THR A 70 -15.54 4.44 -2.05
N ALA A 71 -14.35 3.83 -1.86
CA ALA A 71 -13.25 3.95 -2.81
C ALA A 71 -13.64 3.43 -4.20
N ALA A 72 -14.32 2.28 -4.28
CA ALA A 72 -14.78 1.70 -5.53
C ALA A 72 -15.82 2.61 -6.23
N MET A 73 -16.78 3.16 -5.48
CA MET A 73 -17.80 4.06 -6.02
C MET A 73 -17.18 5.35 -6.58
N MET A 74 -16.23 5.94 -5.85
CA MET A 74 -15.51 7.14 -6.29
C MET A 74 -14.66 6.85 -7.53
N ALA A 75 -13.93 5.73 -7.55
CA ALA A 75 -13.15 5.32 -8.71
C ALA A 75 -14.04 5.13 -9.94
N ALA A 76 -15.20 4.48 -9.80
CA ALA A 76 -16.14 4.29 -10.90
C ALA A 76 -16.70 5.63 -11.42
N ALA A 77 -17.11 6.51 -10.52
CA ALA A 77 -17.66 7.82 -10.89
C ALA A 77 -16.62 8.70 -11.60
N LEU A 78 -15.39 8.78 -11.06
CA LEU A 78 -14.31 9.57 -11.66
C LEU A 78 -13.87 8.99 -13.00
N THR A 79 -13.73 7.67 -13.11
CA THR A 79 -13.40 7.02 -14.38
C THR A 79 -14.47 7.28 -15.45
N ALA A 80 -15.76 7.25 -15.05
CA ALA A 80 -16.86 7.56 -15.94
C ALA A 80 -16.91 9.05 -16.37
N SER A 81 -16.29 9.95 -15.60
CA SER A 81 -16.24 11.38 -15.91
C SER A 81 -15.04 11.84 -16.75
N GLY A 82 -14.09 10.93 -17.05
CA GLY A 82 -12.81 11.25 -17.71
C GLY A 82 -11.73 11.76 -16.75
#